data_AF-A0AAU4IMP0-F1
#
_entry.id   AF-A0AAU4IMP0-F1
#
_cell.length_a   1.000
_cell.length_b   1.000
_cell.length_c   1.000
_cell.angle_alpha   90.00
_cell.angle_beta   90.00
_cell.angle_gamma   90.00
#
_symmetry.space_group_name_H-M   'P 1'
#
loop_
_entity.id
_entity.type
_entity.pdbx_description
1 polymer ?
#
loop_
_entity_poly.entity_id
_entity_poly.type
_entity_poly.pdbx_seq_one_letter_code
_entity_poly.pdbx_strand_id
1 'polypeptide(L)'
;MISGDTLLKRLRELAARVPFDLAVQPGVAAADFGRWPVPVPAEARELLGRLGGFAVPPVEFTLTGHPRQAGDHGLPHPHWLVTDDGGGGVTWVDIEADGRWGQVLMQYREGGLHVEADSLPHWLDRLIGTAEELVEETGFEEGVQPYADDFWDLLHLDGPELPVHLAAELRGSPDPVVARLAARVPDGALIADLRGALPGSRARFDRKLRSYRLARAVGGPVFAAVPGED
;
A
#
# COMPACT_ATOMS: atom_id res chain seq x y z
N MET A 1 -9.96 17.06 7.41
CA MET A 1 -9.81 16.42 6.10
C MET A 1 -8.34 16.54 5.73
N ILE A 2 -7.67 15.43 5.45
CA ILE A 2 -6.25 15.42 5.07
C ILE A 2 -6.17 15.87 3.61
N SER A 3 -5.42 16.94 3.32
CA SER A 3 -5.23 17.49 1.97
C SER A 3 -3.76 17.49 1.57
N GLY A 4 -3.49 17.55 0.26
CA GLY A 4 -2.13 17.66 -0.26
C GLY A 4 -1.38 18.87 0.29
N ASP A 5 -2.05 20.02 0.37
CA ASP A 5 -1.46 21.24 0.93
C ASP A 5 -1.08 21.10 2.42
N THR A 6 -1.87 20.38 3.21
CA THR A 6 -1.60 20.16 4.65
C THR A 6 -0.38 19.25 4.83
N LEU A 7 -0.32 18.15 4.09
CA LEU A 7 0.80 17.21 4.14
C LEU A 7 2.10 17.84 3.64
N LEU A 8 2.03 18.61 2.55
CA LEU A 8 3.18 19.35 2.01
C LEU A 8 3.71 20.39 3.00
N LYS A 9 2.82 21.08 3.72
CA LYS A 9 3.22 22.03 4.77
C LYS A 9 3.98 21.31 5.88
N ARG A 10 3.44 20.20 6.40
CA ARG A 10 4.08 19.38 7.43
C ARG A 10 5.47 18.90 7.03
N LEU A 11 5.62 18.35 5.82
CA LEU A 11 6.92 17.93 5.30
C LEU A 11 7.94 19.07 5.19
N ARG A 12 7.51 20.28 4.79
CA ARG A 12 8.39 21.46 4.73
C ARG A 12 8.79 21.96 6.12
N GLU A 13 7.87 21.94 7.07
CA GLU A 13 8.15 22.29 8.47
C GLU A 13 9.12 21.28 9.09
N LEU A 14 8.93 19.99 8.79
CA LEU A 14 9.84 18.94 9.20
C LEU A 14 11.23 19.12 8.59
N ALA A 15 11.32 19.37 7.27
CA ALA A 15 12.59 19.63 6.58
C ALA A 15 13.39 20.79 7.19
N ALA A 16 12.71 21.82 7.72
CA ALA A 16 13.36 22.95 8.36
C ALA A 16 13.89 22.66 9.77
N ARG A 17 13.49 21.54 10.39
CA ARG A 17 13.85 21.14 11.76
C ARG A 17 15.00 20.13 11.82
N VAL A 18 15.22 19.38 10.74
CA VAL A 18 16.18 18.28 10.69
C VAL A 18 17.53 18.72 10.10
N PRO A 19 18.67 18.15 10.54
CA PRO A 19 19.99 18.51 10.01
C PRO A 19 20.37 17.77 8.71
N PHE A 20 19.48 16.95 8.15
CA PHE A 20 19.68 16.22 6.89
C PHE A 20 18.71 16.69 5.81
N ASP A 21 19.04 16.36 4.56
CA ASP A 21 18.20 16.71 3.42
C ASP A 21 16.92 15.86 3.40
N LEU A 22 15.81 16.45 3.84
CA LEU A 22 14.47 15.97 3.52
C LEU A 22 14.04 16.56 2.18
N ALA A 23 14.01 15.74 1.15
CA ALA A 23 13.61 16.16 -0.19
C ALA A 23 12.14 15.83 -0.44
N VAL A 24 11.30 16.84 -0.67
CA VAL A 24 9.92 16.64 -1.12
C VAL A 24 9.89 16.59 -2.64
N GLN A 25 9.37 15.50 -3.20
CA GLN A 25 9.30 15.29 -4.64
C GLN A 25 8.13 16.08 -5.24
N PRO A 26 8.29 16.65 -6.45
CA PRO A 26 7.23 17.38 -7.12
C PRO A 26 6.05 16.46 -7.44
N GLY A 27 4.83 16.99 -7.29
CA GLY A 27 3.61 16.27 -7.64
C GLY A 27 3.43 16.02 -9.15
N VAL A 28 2.47 15.17 -9.47
CA VAL A 28 2.06 14.82 -10.84
C VAL A 28 1.47 16.04 -11.55
N ALA A 29 1.94 16.34 -12.76
CA ALA A 29 1.38 17.42 -13.54
C ALA A 29 -0.06 17.09 -13.98
N ALA A 30 -0.93 18.11 -14.02
CA ALA A 30 -2.35 17.93 -14.36
C ALA A 30 -2.57 17.22 -15.72
N ALA A 31 -1.68 17.47 -16.69
CA ALA A 31 -1.72 16.85 -18.02
C ALA A 31 -1.43 15.34 -18.00
N ASP A 32 -0.72 14.84 -16.98
CA ASP A 32 -0.31 13.44 -16.92
C ASP A 32 -1.41 12.53 -16.37
N PHE A 33 -2.38 13.05 -15.60
CA PHE A 33 -3.52 12.26 -15.13
C PHE A 33 -4.37 11.70 -16.27
N GLY A 34 -4.36 12.33 -17.45
CA GLY A 34 -5.07 11.82 -18.63
C GLY A 34 -4.46 10.55 -19.24
N ARG A 35 -3.23 10.20 -18.84
CA ARG A 35 -2.54 8.98 -19.28
C ARG A 35 -2.81 7.80 -18.35
N TRP A 36 -3.52 8.02 -17.25
CA TRP A 36 -3.83 6.98 -16.30
C TRP A 36 -4.87 6.02 -16.89
N PRO A 37 -4.72 4.73 -16.61
CA PRO A 37 -5.55 3.66 -17.18
C PRO A 37 -6.98 3.65 -16.64
N VAL A 38 -7.18 4.25 -15.46
CA VAL A 38 -8.47 4.43 -14.81
C VAL A 38 -8.61 5.89 -14.41
N PRO A 39 -9.85 6.42 -14.31
CA PRO A 39 -10.07 7.76 -13.82
C PRO A 39 -9.47 7.97 -12.42
N VAL A 40 -8.65 9.01 -12.27
CA VAL A 40 -8.18 9.45 -10.95
C VAL A 40 -9.21 10.42 -10.35
N PRO A 41 -9.77 10.16 -9.16
CA PRO A 41 -10.71 11.06 -8.47
C PRO A 41 -10.12 12.45 -8.21
N ALA A 42 -10.96 13.47 -8.09
CA ALA A 42 -10.53 14.86 -7.93
C ALA A 42 -9.65 15.05 -6.68
N GLU A 43 -10.02 14.37 -5.60
CA GLU A 43 -9.31 14.38 -4.31
C GLU A 43 -7.93 13.75 -4.44
N ALA A 44 -7.82 12.64 -5.16
CA ALA A 44 -6.53 12.01 -5.43
C ALA A 44 -5.66 12.86 -6.37
N ARG A 45 -6.25 13.54 -7.36
CA ARG A 45 -5.52 14.48 -8.23
C ARG A 45 -4.98 15.69 -7.48
N GLU A 46 -5.76 16.23 -6.54
CA GLU A 46 -5.31 17.32 -5.67
C GLU A 46 -4.08 16.86 -4.88
N LEU A 47 -4.21 15.75 -4.16
CA LEU A 47 -3.14 15.19 -3.34
C LEU A 47 -1.86 14.91 -4.15
N LEU A 48 -1.98 14.14 -5.24
CA LEU A 48 -0.85 13.74 -6.07
C LEU A 48 -0.26 14.89 -6.87
N GLY A 49 -1.07 15.91 -7.19
CA GLY A 49 -0.58 17.13 -7.83
C GLY A 49 0.26 18.01 -6.91
N ARG A 50 0.11 17.85 -5.59
CA ARG A 50 0.92 18.57 -4.58
C ARG A 50 2.15 17.79 -4.16
N LEU A 51 2.04 16.47 -4.04
CA LEU A 51 3.06 15.61 -3.44
C LEU A 51 3.36 14.42 -4.34
N GLY A 52 4.58 14.35 -4.85
CA GLY A 52 5.08 13.20 -5.62
C GLY A 52 5.74 12.12 -4.77
N GLY A 53 5.93 12.39 -3.48
CA GLY A 53 6.72 11.58 -2.56
C GLY A 53 7.66 12.44 -1.74
N PHE A 54 8.47 11.81 -0.90
CA PHE A 54 9.54 12.47 -0.17
C PHE A 54 10.64 11.46 0.19
N ALA A 55 11.85 11.96 0.40
CA ALA A 55 12.97 11.16 0.87
C ALA A 55 13.47 11.72 2.20
N VAL A 56 13.67 10.83 3.16
CA VAL A 56 14.32 11.07 4.45
C VAL A 56 15.39 9.98 4.59
N PRO A 57 16.70 10.27 4.47
CA PRO A 57 17.71 9.24 4.56
C PRO A 57 17.53 8.35 5.81
N PRO A 58 17.49 7.01 5.66
CA PRO A 58 17.76 6.22 4.46
C PRO A 58 16.53 5.86 3.59
N VAL A 59 15.34 6.32 3.94
CA VAL A 59 14.07 5.92 3.34
C VAL A 59 13.63 6.88 2.22
N GLU A 60 13.25 6.32 1.08
CA GLU A 60 12.69 7.06 -0.04
C GLU A 60 11.26 6.59 -0.31
N PHE A 61 10.32 7.53 -0.34
CA PHE A 61 8.94 7.29 -0.72
C PHE A 61 8.64 7.99 -2.02
N THR A 62 8.26 7.23 -3.04
CA THR A 62 7.81 7.79 -4.32
C THR A 62 6.37 7.37 -4.56
N LEU A 63 5.48 8.34 -4.82
CA LEU A 63 4.05 8.11 -5.05
C LEU A 63 3.71 7.92 -6.53
N THR A 64 4.68 8.00 -7.42
CA THR A 64 4.45 7.94 -8.88
C THR A 64 5.42 7.01 -9.58
N GLY A 65 6.20 6.25 -8.80
CA GLY A 65 7.17 5.29 -9.29
C GLY A 65 6.45 4.00 -9.66
N HIS A 66 6.68 3.52 -10.88
CA HIS A 66 6.40 2.10 -11.15
C HIS A 66 7.27 1.27 -10.19
N PRO A 67 6.73 0.21 -9.56
CA PRO A 67 7.56 -0.71 -8.78
C PRO A 67 8.71 -1.16 -9.67
N ARG A 68 9.93 -1.17 -9.13
CA ARG A 68 10.99 -1.95 -9.74
C ARG A 68 10.44 -3.38 -9.82
N GLN A 69 10.26 -3.89 -11.04
CA GLN A 69 9.64 -5.20 -11.31
C GLN A 69 10.58 -6.36 -10.90
N ALA A 70 11.04 -6.39 -9.65
CA ALA A 70 12.02 -7.36 -9.17
C ALA A 70 11.44 -8.23 -8.04
N GLY A 71 10.55 -9.15 -8.40
CA GLY A 71 10.08 -10.22 -7.51
C GLY A 71 9.01 -11.12 -8.14
N ASP A 72 9.16 -12.45 -7.96
CA ASP A 72 8.39 -13.53 -8.60
C ASP A 72 6.95 -13.74 -8.07
N HIS A 73 6.47 -12.88 -7.17
CA HIS A 73 5.11 -12.97 -6.64
C HIS A 73 4.25 -11.98 -7.42
N GLY A 74 3.53 -12.48 -8.41
CA GLY A 74 2.79 -11.68 -9.39
C GLY A 74 2.16 -10.44 -8.76
N LEU A 75 2.84 -9.30 -8.99
CA LEU A 75 2.41 -8.01 -8.49
C LEU A 75 0.98 -7.76 -8.97
N PRO A 76 0.21 -7.02 -8.19
CA PRO A 76 -1.09 -6.61 -8.68
C PRO A 76 -0.99 -5.74 -9.94
N HIS A 77 -2.14 -5.54 -10.59
CA HIS A 77 -2.25 -4.85 -11.86
C HIS A 77 -1.42 -3.54 -11.88
N PRO A 78 -0.66 -3.24 -12.96
CA PRO A 78 0.27 -2.08 -13.06
C PRO A 78 -0.38 -0.68 -12.99
N HIS A 79 -1.63 -0.60 -12.54
CA HIS A 79 -2.43 0.63 -12.45
C HIS A 79 -2.52 1.16 -11.01
N TRP A 80 -1.93 0.45 -10.06
CA TRP A 80 -1.98 0.81 -8.65
C TRP A 80 -0.76 1.66 -8.32
N LEU A 81 -0.99 2.76 -7.61
CA LEU A 81 0.05 3.69 -7.17
C LEU A 81 0.96 2.95 -6.20
N VAL A 82 2.29 2.97 -6.40
CA VAL A 82 3.23 2.14 -5.66
C VAL A 82 4.33 2.97 -5.02
N THR A 83 4.64 2.66 -3.77
CA THR A 83 6.00 2.87 -3.23
C THR A 83 6.69 1.51 -3.08
N ASP A 84 7.98 1.48 -3.37
CA ASP A 84 8.91 0.39 -3.03
C ASP A 84 9.70 0.88 -1.83
N ASP A 85 9.58 0.19 -0.70
CA ASP A 85 10.26 0.57 0.54
C ASP A 85 11.76 0.21 0.53
N GLY A 86 12.25 -0.48 -0.50
CA GLY A 86 13.61 -0.99 -0.60
C GLY A 86 13.90 -2.20 0.30
N GLY A 87 13.00 -2.53 1.24
CA GLY A 87 13.05 -3.66 2.16
C GLY A 87 12.36 -4.92 1.65
N GLY A 88 11.64 -4.82 0.52
CA GLY A 88 10.98 -5.95 -0.14
C GLY A 88 9.46 -5.98 0.07
N GLY A 89 8.88 -4.92 0.66
CA GLY A 89 7.45 -4.66 0.69
C GLY A 89 7.03 -3.78 -0.49
N VAL A 90 5.91 -4.11 -1.11
CA VAL A 90 5.27 -3.26 -2.11
C VAL A 90 4.00 -2.72 -1.49
N THR A 91 3.88 -1.39 -1.38
CA THR A 91 2.66 -0.74 -0.87
C THR A 91 1.91 -0.08 -2.00
N TRP A 92 0.59 -0.29 -2.08
CA TRP A 92 -0.25 0.27 -3.13
C TRP A 92 -1.68 0.62 -2.72
N VAL A 93 -2.36 1.43 -3.55
CA VAL A 93 -3.79 1.72 -3.38
C VAL A 93 -4.65 0.70 -4.12
N ASP A 94 -5.62 0.11 -3.43
CA ASP A 94 -6.62 -0.76 -4.05
C ASP A 94 -7.58 0.06 -4.92
N ILE A 95 -7.49 -0.08 -6.24
CA ILE A 95 -8.30 0.69 -7.19
C ILE A 95 -9.20 -0.24 -8.00
N GLU A 96 -10.51 0.01 -7.93
CA GLU A 96 -11.52 -0.67 -8.74
C GLU A 96 -11.41 -0.33 -10.23
N ALA A 97 -11.98 -1.19 -11.08
CA ALA A 97 -11.95 -1.00 -12.54
C ALA A 97 -12.64 0.30 -13.01
N ASP A 98 -13.56 0.85 -12.22
CA ASP A 98 -14.24 2.12 -12.49
C ASP A 98 -13.45 3.36 -12.00
N GLY A 99 -12.27 3.16 -11.43
CA GLY A 99 -11.42 4.23 -10.88
C GLY A 99 -11.78 4.63 -9.46
N ARG A 100 -12.59 3.85 -8.74
CA ARG A 100 -12.83 4.09 -7.31
C ARG A 100 -11.63 3.64 -6.48
N TRP A 101 -11.09 4.56 -5.69
CA TRP A 101 -9.94 4.31 -4.82
C TRP A 101 -10.43 3.80 -3.47
N GLY A 102 -9.77 2.77 -2.96
CA GLY A 102 -10.04 2.16 -1.66
C GLY A 102 -8.85 2.27 -0.71
N GLN A 103 -8.71 1.23 0.10
CA GLN A 103 -7.66 1.09 1.10
C GLN A 103 -6.25 1.02 0.50
N VAL A 104 -5.25 1.32 1.33
CA VAL A 104 -3.85 1.07 1.03
C VAL A 104 -3.49 -0.31 1.54
N LEU A 105 -2.84 -1.09 0.68
CA LEU A 105 -2.43 -2.46 0.93
C LEU A 105 -0.92 -2.59 0.81
N MET A 106 -0.34 -3.53 1.54
CA MET A 106 1.06 -3.89 1.38
C MET A 106 1.22 -5.41 1.16
N GLN A 107 2.09 -5.79 0.25
CA GLN A 107 2.55 -7.17 0.06
C GLN A 107 4.00 -7.25 0.45
N TYR A 108 4.25 -8.02 1.50
CA TYR A 108 5.59 -8.45 1.84
C TYR A 108 6.09 -9.50 0.85
N ARG A 109 7.40 -9.53 0.62
CA ARG A 109 8.08 -10.56 -0.18
C ARG A 109 7.76 -11.97 0.30
N GLU A 110 7.54 -12.14 1.60
CA GLU A 110 7.19 -13.41 2.22
C GLU A 110 5.79 -13.89 1.84
N GLY A 111 4.89 -13.04 1.32
CA GLY A 111 3.57 -13.45 0.79
C GLY A 111 2.38 -13.22 1.73
N GLY A 112 2.44 -12.18 2.57
CA GLY A 112 1.28 -11.65 3.30
C GLY A 112 0.67 -10.44 2.61
N LEU A 113 -0.65 -10.30 2.67
CA LEU A 113 -1.37 -9.09 2.24
C LEU A 113 -1.87 -8.31 3.46
N HIS A 114 -1.39 -7.08 3.63
CA HIS A 114 -1.63 -6.23 4.80
C HIS A 114 -2.50 -5.04 4.44
N VAL A 115 -3.39 -4.64 5.35
CA VAL A 115 -4.14 -3.39 5.24
C VAL A 115 -3.38 -2.31 5.98
N GLU A 116 -2.86 -1.33 5.25
CA GLU A 116 -2.03 -0.27 5.80
C GLU A 116 -2.85 0.95 6.23
N ALA A 117 -3.88 1.30 5.48
CA ALA A 117 -4.75 2.42 5.82
C ALA A 117 -6.07 2.33 5.05
N ASP A 118 -7.08 3.02 5.55
CA ASP A 118 -8.39 3.10 4.88
C ASP A 118 -8.34 3.85 3.54
N SER A 119 -7.32 4.69 3.33
CA SER A 119 -7.13 5.46 2.09
C SER A 119 -5.73 6.07 2.00
N LEU A 120 -5.33 6.49 0.79
CA LEU A 120 -4.02 7.11 0.54
C LEU A 120 -3.73 8.34 1.44
N PRO A 121 -4.66 9.30 1.64
CA PRO A 121 -4.39 10.43 2.53
C PRO A 121 -4.08 9.99 3.96
N HIS A 122 -4.80 9.00 4.51
CA HIS A 122 -4.56 8.50 5.86
C HIS A 122 -3.23 7.76 5.98
N TRP A 123 -2.85 7.02 4.94
CA TRP A 123 -1.53 6.39 4.89
C TRP A 123 -0.41 7.42 4.92
N LEU A 124 -0.49 8.46 4.08
CA LEU A 124 0.51 9.54 4.05
C LEU A 124 0.56 10.35 5.34
N ASP A 125 -0.59 10.59 5.96
CA ASP A 125 -0.70 11.30 7.23
C ASP A 125 0.01 10.55 8.35
N ARG A 126 -0.20 9.22 8.43
CA ARG A 126 0.52 8.33 9.34
C ARG A 126 2.02 8.33 9.02
N LEU A 127 2.38 8.17 7.75
CA LEU A 127 3.77 8.14 7.31
C LEU A 127 4.56 9.40 7.72
N ILE A 128 3.96 10.58 7.53
CA ILE A 128 4.54 11.86 7.94
C ILE A 128 4.53 11.99 9.47
N GLY A 129 3.47 11.53 10.15
CA GLY A 129 3.39 11.53 11.61
C GLY A 129 4.49 10.69 12.26
N THR A 130 4.75 9.49 11.75
CA THR A 130 5.85 8.62 12.21
C THR A 130 7.21 9.30 12.02
N ALA A 131 7.41 10.00 10.89
CA ALA A 131 8.63 10.76 10.68
C ALA A 131 8.79 11.90 11.69
N GLU A 132 7.71 12.66 11.95
CA GLU A 132 7.70 13.73 12.95
C GLU A 132 7.96 13.21 14.37
N GLU A 133 7.38 12.07 14.75
CA GLU A 133 7.55 11.44 16.07
C GLU A 133 9.00 11.03 16.30
N LEU A 134 9.62 10.32 15.35
CA LEU A 134 11.03 9.93 15.45
C LEU A 134 11.98 11.11 15.61
N VAL A 135 11.69 12.20 14.89
CA VAL A 135 12.43 13.46 14.97
C VAL A 135 12.36 14.07 16.37
N GLU A 136 11.20 13.95 17.02
CA GLU A 136 10.96 14.48 18.36
C GLU A 136 11.56 13.62 19.46
N GLU A 137 11.49 12.29 19.33
CA GLU A 137 12.00 11.36 20.34
C GLU A 137 13.52 11.24 20.33
N THR A 138 14.12 11.17 19.14
CA THR A 138 15.53 10.80 19.00
C THR A 138 16.45 12.00 19.24
N GLY A 139 16.08 13.18 18.71
CA GLY A 139 16.99 14.32 18.56
C GLY A 139 18.15 13.98 17.61
N PHE A 140 18.50 14.89 16.70
CA PHE A 140 19.56 14.59 15.72
C PHE A 140 20.93 15.03 16.21
N GLU A 141 21.84 14.08 16.38
CA GLU A 141 23.28 14.36 16.37
C GLU A 141 23.80 14.32 14.93
N GLU A 142 24.65 15.29 14.57
CA GLU A 142 25.25 15.39 13.24
C GLU A 142 26.05 14.12 12.91
N GLY A 143 25.67 13.40 11.85
CA GLY A 143 26.37 12.19 11.40
C GLY A 143 25.81 10.85 11.92
N VAL A 144 24.77 10.86 12.76
CA VAL A 144 24.03 9.65 13.15
C VAL A 144 22.84 9.47 12.21
N GLN A 145 22.92 8.49 11.29
CA GLN A 145 21.76 8.11 10.47
C GLN A 145 20.78 7.29 11.32
N PRO A 146 19.56 7.77 11.55
CA PRO A 146 18.60 7.04 12.34
C PRO A 146 17.86 5.98 11.50
N TYR A 147 17.89 4.75 11.98
CA TYR A 147 16.71 3.91 12.17
C TYR A 147 15.76 3.69 10.97
N ALA A 148 16.22 3.02 9.91
CA ALA A 148 15.28 2.37 9.00
C ALA A 148 14.34 1.43 9.79
N ASP A 149 14.91 0.61 10.68
CA ASP A 149 14.16 -0.41 11.43
C ASP A 149 13.13 0.21 12.39
N ASP A 150 13.50 1.18 13.26
CA ASP A 150 12.53 1.79 14.18
C ASP A 150 11.43 2.57 13.43
N PHE A 151 11.75 3.17 12.28
CA PHE A 151 10.72 3.80 11.43
C PHE A 151 9.71 2.79 10.93
N TRP A 152 10.17 1.64 10.44
CA TRP A 152 9.28 0.59 9.97
C TRP A 152 8.50 -0.04 11.12
N ASP A 153 9.11 -0.25 12.28
CA ASP A 153 8.43 -0.78 13.46
C ASP A 153 7.31 0.15 13.95
N LEU A 154 7.55 1.46 13.96
CA LEU A 154 6.52 2.46 14.31
C LEU A 154 5.46 2.62 13.23
N LEU A 155 5.86 2.53 11.95
CA LEU A 155 4.92 2.66 10.86
C LEU A 155 3.95 1.47 10.85
N HIS A 156 4.43 0.24 11.05
CA HIS A 156 3.59 -0.95 10.96
C HIS A 156 2.59 -1.04 12.11
N LEU A 157 1.32 -1.15 11.74
CA LEU A 157 0.25 -1.37 12.70
C LEU A 157 0.11 -2.86 12.99
N ASP A 158 0.02 -3.19 14.27
CA ASP A 158 -0.44 -4.49 14.71
C ASP A 158 -1.95 -4.63 14.48
N GLY A 159 -2.35 -5.79 13.97
CA GLY A 159 -3.76 -6.11 13.77
C GLY A 159 -4.00 -7.60 13.61
N PRO A 160 -5.29 -7.98 13.52
CA PRO A 160 -5.68 -9.38 13.50
C PRO A 160 -5.27 -10.06 12.18
N GLU A 161 -4.99 -11.35 12.27
CA GLU A 161 -4.91 -12.19 11.08
C GLU A 161 -6.32 -12.49 10.56
N LEU A 162 -6.56 -12.16 9.29
CA LEU A 162 -7.81 -12.41 8.60
C LEU A 162 -7.88 -13.87 8.16
N PRO A 163 -9.07 -14.49 8.23
CA PRO A 163 -9.24 -15.87 7.80
C PRO A 163 -9.04 -16.00 6.28
N VAL A 164 -8.39 -17.10 5.88
CA VAL A 164 -8.23 -17.49 4.46
C VAL A 164 -8.88 -18.84 4.23
N HIS A 165 -9.70 -18.93 3.18
CA HIS A 165 -10.52 -20.10 2.87
C HIS A 165 -10.18 -20.67 1.49
N LEU A 166 -10.38 -21.98 1.28
CA LEU A 166 -10.18 -22.56 -0.04
C LEU A 166 -11.29 -22.10 -0.99
N ALA A 167 -10.92 -21.81 -2.24
CA ALA A 167 -11.86 -21.41 -3.27
C ALA A 167 -12.96 -22.47 -3.47
N ALA A 168 -12.61 -23.76 -3.41
CA ALA A 168 -13.59 -24.86 -3.53
C ALA A 168 -14.73 -24.76 -2.51
N GLU A 169 -14.43 -24.34 -1.27
CA GLU A 169 -15.40 -24.22 -0.17
C GLU A 169 -16.33 -23.02 -0.37
N LEU A 170 -15.86 -22.00 -1.10
CA LEU A 170 -16.54 -20.72 -1.24
C LEU A 170 -17.40 -20.59 -2.50
N ARG A 171 -17.39 -21.57 -3.40
CA ARG A 171 -18.22 -21.54 -4.62
C ARG A 171 -19.71 -21.43 -4.35
N GLY A 172 -20.18 -22.02 -3.24
CA GLY A 172 -21.57 -21.96 -2.78
C GLY A 172 -21.85 -20.82 -1.79
N SER A 173 -20.92 -19.87 -1.61
CA SER A 173 -21.08 -18.78 -0.65
C SER A 173 -22.36 -17.97 -0.95
N PRO A 174 -23.13 -17.58 0.09
CA PRO A 174 -24.25 -16.65 -0.10
C PRO A 174 -23.79 -15.25 -0.50
N ASP A 175 -22.51 -14.93 -0.31
CA ASP A 175 -21.93 -13.68 -0.79
C ASP A 175 -21.58 -13.79 -2.28
N PRO A 176 -22.24 -13.01 -3.16
CA PRO A 176 -22.06 -13.14 -4.60
C PRO A 176 -20.70 -12.63 -5.10
N VAL A 177 -20.00 -11.75 -4.37
CA VAL A 177 -18.64 -11.30 -4.73
C VAL A 177 -17.67 -12.44 -4.49
N VAL A 178 -17.76 -13.07 -3.32
CA VAL A 178 -16.91 -14.20 -2.93
C VAL A 178 -17.16 -15.41 -3.82
N ALA A 179 -18.43 -15.80 -4.02
CA ALA A 179 -18.78 -16.96 -4.85
C ALA A 179 -18.30 -16.80 -6.30
N ARG A 180 -18.44 -15.60 -6.88
CA ARG A 180 -17.95 -15.31 -8.25
C ARG A 180 -16.44 -15.38 -8.35
N LEU A 181 -15.69 -14.87 -7.37
CA LEU A 181 -14.24 -14.99 -7.37
C LEU A 181 -13.82 -16.46 -7.25
N ALA A 182 -14.40 -17.20 -6.30
CA ALA A 182 -14.16 -18.61 -6.08
C ALA A 182 -14.43 -19.50 -7.30
N ALA A 183 -15.42 -19.16 -8.12
CA ALA A 183 -15.73 -19.86 -9.36
C ALA A 183 -14.71 -19.61 -10.49
N ARG A 184 -13.92 -18.54 -10.41
CA ARG A 184 -12.97 -18.10 -11.46
C ARG A 184 -11.52 -18.51 -11.21
N VAL A 185 -11.24 -19.10 -10.05
CA VAL A 185 -9.88 -19.50 -9.64
C VAL A 185 -9.84 -21.02 -9.40
N PRO A 186 -8.65 -21.65 -9.44
CA PRO A 186 -8.49 -23.07 -9.12
C PRO A 186 -8.94 -23.42 -7.70
N ASP A 187 -9.35 -24.67 -7.48
CA ASP A 187 -9.86 -25.17 -6.19
C ASP A 187 -8.90 -24.94 -5.02
N GLY A 188 -7.59 -25.05 -5.28
CA GLY A 188 -6.52 -24.84 -4.30
C GLY A 188 -6.17 -23.38 -4.02
N ALA A 189 -6.81 -22.42 -4.69
CA ALA A 189 -6.61 -21.01 -4.38
C ALA A 189 -7.17 -20.65 -3.01
N LEU A 190 -6.53 -19.70 -2.33
CA LEU A 190 -6.96 -19.20 -1.03
C LEU A 190 -7.58 -17.83 -1.17
N ILE A 191 -8.74 -17.61 -0.57
CA ILE A 191 -9.49 -16.36 -0.66
C ILE A 191 -9.54 -15.69 0.71
N ALA A 192 -9.27 -14.39 0.73
CA ALA A 192 -9.44 -13.51 1.88
C ALA A 192 -10.42 -12.38 1.52
N ASP A 193 -11.30 -12.06 2.46
CA ASP A 193 -12.19 -10.91 2.38
C ASP A 193 -11.67 -9.79 3.28
N LEU A 194 -11.31 -8.65 2.68
CA LEU A 194 -10.78 -7.49 3.40
C LEU A 194 -11.84 -6.40 3.56
N ARG A 195 -13.12 -6.67 3.24
CA ARG A 195 -14.19 -5.68 3.46
C ARG A 195 -14.35 -5.39 4.95
N GLY A 196 -14.18 -4.12 5.32
CA GLY A 196 -14.26 -3.69 6.72
C GLY A 196 -13.07 -4.12 7.58
N ALA A 197 -12.00 -4.63 6.97
CA ALA A 197 -10.75 -4.86 7.66
C ALA A 197 -10.16 -3.52 8.13
N LEU A 198 -9.66 -3.50 9.37
CA LEU A 198 -9.03 -2.32 9.94
C LEU A 198 -7.55 -2.27 9.55
N PRO A 199 -6.93 -1.08 9.52
CA PRO A 199 -5.47 -0.94 9.41
C PRO A 199 -4.74 -1.86 10.41
N GLY A 200 -3.67 -2.50 9.95
CA GLY A 200 -2.92 -3.55 10.67
C GLY A 200 -3.43 -4.98 10.43
N SER A 201 -4.64 -5.16 9.90
CA SER A 201 -5.15 -6.50 9.57
C SER A 201 -4.35 -7.14 8.44
N ARG A 202 -4.19 -8.46 8.46
CA ARG A 202 -3.36 -9.18 7.48
C ARG A 202 -3.91 -10.55 7.07
N ALA A 203 -3.86 -10.87 5.77
CA ALA A 203 -4.13 -12.20 5.23
C ALA A 203 -2.82 -12.90 4.86
N ARG A 204 -2.51 -14.01 5.54
CA ARG A 204 -1.24 -14.76 5.38
C ARG A 204 -1.40 -15.96 4.45
N PHE A 205 -1.28 -15.71 3.14
CA PHE A 205 -1.35 -16.76 2.12
C PHE A 205 -0.09 -17.63 2.09
N ASP A 206 1.05 -17.03 2.39
CA ASP A 206 2.39 -17.61 2.48
C ASP A 206 2.51 -18.84 3.38
N ARG A 207 1.73 -18.89 4.45
CA ARG A 207 1.73 -20.03 5.38
C ARG A 207 1.26 -21.33 4.75
N LYS A 208 0.51 -21.23 3.65
CA LYS A 208 -0.10 -22.37 2.95
C LYS A 208 0.38 -22.49 1.50
N LEU A 209 0.81 -21.40 0.88
CA LEU A 209 1.26 -21.35 -0.52
C LEU A 209 2.68 -20.78 -0.58
N ARG A 210 3.61 -21.50 -1.24
CA ARG A 210 5.00 -21.06 -1.41
C ARG A 210 5.15 -19.94 -2.45
N SER A 211 4.38 -20.03 -3.53
CA SER A 211 4.36 -19.07 -4.62
C SER A 211 2.91 -18.88 -5.07
N TYR A 212 2.52 -17.65 -5.34
CA TYR A 212 1.17 -17.35 -5.81
C TYR A 212 1.10 -16.01 -6.56
N ARG A 213 0.02 -15.83 -7.31
CA ARG A 213 -0.38 -14.55 -7.90
C ARG A 213 -1.69 -14.09 -7.28
N LEU A 214 -1.83 -12.79 -7.06
CA LEU A 214 -3.08 -12.22 -6.54
C LEU A 214 -4.10 -12.01 -7.66
N ALA A 215 -5.32 -12.47 -7.43
CA ALA A 215 -6.49 -12.16 -8.24
C ALA A 215 -7.52 -11.42 -7.38
N ARG A 216 -7.93 -10.23 -7.83
CA ARG A 216 -8.90 -9.40 -7.13
C ARG A 216 -10.32 -9.66 -7.64
N ALA A 217 -11.30 -9.69 -6.74
CA ALA A 217 -12.72 -9.71 -7.11
C ALA A 217 -13.15 -8.40 -7.77
N VAL A 218 -14.27 -8.46 -8.48
CA VAL A 218 -15.00 -7.26 -8.92
C VAL A 218 -16.07 -6.94 -7.88
N GLY A 219 -16.11 -5.68 -7.44
CA GLY A 219 -17.13 -5.19 -6.51
C GLY A 219 -16.76 -5.31 -5.03
N GLY A 220 -15.45 -5.29 -4.71
CA GLY A 220 -14.96 -5.22 -3.34
C GLY A 220 -13.52 -5.72 -3.18
N PRO A 221 -12.88 -5.37 -2.05
CA PRO A 221 -11.54 -5.82 -1.69
C PRO A 221 -11.53 -7.28 -1.21
N VAL A 222 -11.88 -8.20 -2.11
CA VAL A 222 -11.77 -9.65 -1.90
C VAL A 222 -10.68 -10.17 -2.82
N PHE A 223 -9.72 -10.91 -2.27
CA PHE A 223 -8.52 -11.33 -2.99
C PHE A 223 -8.34 -12.83 -2.91
N ALA A 224 -7.92 -13.42 -4.02
CA ALA A 224 -7.50 -14.81 -4.11
C ALA A 224 -5.99 -14.89 -4.36
N ALA A 225 -5.28 -15.67 -3.55
CA ALA A 225 -3.95 -16.14 -3.87
C ALA A 225 -4.07 -17.41 -4.71
N VAL A 226 -3.73 -17.29 -6.00
CA VAL A 226 -3.74 -18.40 -6.96
C VAL A 226 -2.34 -19.02 -6.98
N PRO A 227 -2.17 -20.31 -6.64
CA PRO A 227 -0.87 -20.96 -6.64
C PRO A 227 -0.15 -20.81 -7.99
N GLY A 228 1.15 -20.56 -7.96
CA GLY A 228 1.98 -20.67 -9.16
C GLY A 228 2.07 -22.11 -9.63
N GLU A 229 2.23 -22.33 -10.94
CA GLU A 229 2.73 -23.61 -11.44
C GLU A 229 4.26 -23.58 -11.23
N ASP A 230 4.77 -24.50 -10.42
CA ASP A 230 6.22 -24.71 -10.23
C ASP A 230 6.87 -25.29 -11.50
#